data_AF-A0A9P5L4N9-F1
#
_entry.id   AF-A0A9P5L4N9-F1
#
_cell.length_a   1.000
_cell.length_b   1.000
_cell.length_c   1.000
_cell.angle_alpha   90.00
_cell.angle_beta   90.00
_cell.angle_gamma   90.00
#
_symmetry.space_group_name_H-M   'P 1'
#
loop_
_entity.id
_entity.type
_entity.pdbx_description
1 polymer ?
#
loop_
_entity_poly.entity_id
_entity_poly.type
_entity_poly.pdbx_seq_one_letter_code
_entity_poly.pdbx_strand_id
1 'polypeptide(L)'
;MPPLQPPKDELPRAALADSECNKSEHEVNDKAVADRTLEILGYTAELSRNRSTWNVVFMCFILSSVPYGISTTFTYPLAGGGPANVIWGWIAVCLIILCVAASLAEITSVFPTAGGVYYQTFVLSPPWCRHIFAWICGWAYTTGQIMITLSVNFATTQFFIASLNVFEKSPGVGITDHFQAYHVFLIFLAITLVCHAIPALGNKWLPLLEQFAIFWTIAGVIAIVVCILVLAKEGRHSADWVFTNFEPQAGWPAGWSFCVGLLQASWATSATGMIIS
;
A
#
# COMPACT_ATOMS: atom_id res chain seq x y z
N MET A 1 62.74 -1.22 -11.78
CA MET A 1 62.07 -1.67 -10.53
C MET A 1 60.57 -1.60 -10.79
N PRO A 2 59.89 -2.74 -11.01
CA PRO A 2 58.45 -2.75 -11.27
C PRO A 2 57.68 -2.39 -9.98
N PRO A 3 56.55 -1.67 -10.08
CA PRO A 3 55.72 -1.36 -8.92
C PRO A 3 55.15 -2.65 -8.32
N LEU A 4 55.28 -2.78 -7.00
CA LEU A 4 54.72 -3.89 -6.21
C LEU A 4 53.20 -3.94 -6.43
N GLN A 5 52.71 -5.04 -7.01
CA GLN A 5 51.28 -5.33 -7.03
C GLN A 5 50.82 -5.65 -5.59
N PRO A 6 49.70 -5.07 -5.12
CA PRO A 6 49.17 -5.37 -3.80
C PRO A 6 48.73 -6.85 -3.71
N PRO A 7 48.80 -7.46 -2.51
CA PRO A 7 48.45 -8.87 -2.29
C PRO A 7 47.00 -9.18 -2.69
N LYS A 8 46.77 -10.36 -3.29
CA LYS A 8 45.50 -10.79 -3.91
C LYS A 8 44.30 -10.81 -2.96
N ASP A 9 44.52 -10.80 -1.64
CA ASP A 9 43.48 -10.75 -0.61
C ASP A 9 42.99 -9.33 -0.28
N GLU A 10 43.68 -8.28 -0.73
CA GLU A 10 43.25 -6.88 -0.56
C GLU A 10 42.32 -6.38 -1.67
N LEU A 11 42.36 -7.01 -2.86
CA LEU A 11 41.53 -6.63 -4.01
C LEU A 11 40.02 -6.68 -3.72
N PRO A 12 39.47 -7.70 -3.03
CA PRO A 12 38.05 -7.76 -2.71
C PRO A 12 37.64 -6.72 -1.66
N ARG A 13 38.51 -6.42 -0.68
CA ARG A 13 38.23 -5.44 0.38
C ARG A 13 38.31 -4.00 -0.13
N ALA A 14 39.26 -3.71 -1.02
CA ALA A 14 39.34 -2.41 -1.68
C ALA A 14 38.12 -2.17 -2.56
N ALA A 15 37.68 -3.15 -3.37
CA ALA A 15 36.49 -3.01 -4.20
C ALA A 15 35.18 -2.87 -3.39
N LEU A 16 35.09 -3.53 -2.22
CA LEU A 16 33.97 -3.37 -1.30
C LEU A 16 33.99 -1.99 -0.61
N ALA A 17 35.16 -1.55 -0.15
CA ALA A 17 35.35 -0.23 0.45
C ALA A 17 35.11 0.91 -0.55
N ASP A 18 35.53 0.75 -1.81
CA ASP A 18 35.28 1.70 -2.90
C ASP A 18 33.78 1.75 -3.25
N SER A 19 33.09 0.61 -3.21
CA SER A 19 31.64 0.52 -3.42
C SER A 19 30.85 1.16 -2.26
N GLU A 20 31.29 0.97 -1.01
CA GLU A 20 30.71 1.60 0.16
C GLU A 20 31.00 3.12 0.22
N CYS A 21 32.21 3.53 -0.15
CA CYS A 21 32.60 4.93 -0.27
C CYS A 21 31.77 5.63 -1.34
N ASN A 22 31.67 5.05 -2.54
CA ASN A 22 30.90 5.62 -3.65
C ASN A 22 29.39 5.66 -3.35
N LYS A 23 28.84 4.67 -2.62
CA LYS A 23 27.47 4.73 -2.09
C LYS A 23 27.29 5.86 -1.07
N SER A 24 28.24 6.03 -0.17
CA SER A 24 28.18 7.08 0.85
C SER A 24 28.29 8.48 0.24
N GLU A 25 29.13 8.67 -0.78
CA GLU A 25 29.28 9.92 -1.50
C GLU A 25 28.03 10.27 -2.30
N HIS A 26 27.41 9.28 -2.95
CA HIS A 26 26.13 9.48 -3.66
C HIS A 26 25.00 9.84 -2.69
N GLU A 27 24.89 9.15 -1.55
CA GLU A 27 23.86 9.44 -0.53
C GLU A 27 24.06 10.81 0.15
N VAL A 28 25.31 11.26 0.33
CA VAL A 28 25.62 12.60 0.87
C VAL A 28 25.29 13.68 -0.17
N ASN A 29 25.59 13.44 -1.44
CA ASN A 29 25.27 14.35 -2.53
C ASN A 29 23.75 14.50 -2.72
N ASP A 30 22.99 13.40 -2.71
CA ASP A 30 21.53 13.42 -2.86
C ASP A 30 20.82 14.20 -1.73
N LYS A 31 21.29 14.06 -0.49
CA LYS A 31 20.79 14.85 0.65
C LYS A 31 21.09 16.34 0.49
N ALA A 32 22.33 16.66 0.12
CA ALA A 32 22.77 18.05 -0.07
C ALA A 32 22.10 18.77 -1.25
N VAL A 33 21.65 18.03 -2.27
CA VAL A 33 20.86 18.57 -3.39
C VAL A 33 19.42 18.82 -2.94
N ALA A 34 18.78 17.87 -2.27
CA ALA A 34 17.39 18.01 -1.83
C ALA A 34 17.21 19.13 -0.78
N ASP A 35 18.17 19.29 0.12
CA ASP A 35 18.15 20.36 1.13
C ASP A 35 18.36 21.74 0.48
N ARG A 36 19.20 21.83 -0.56
CA ARG A 36 19.34 23.04 -1.39
C ARG A 36 18.07 23.37 -2.16
N THR A 37 17.36 22.38 -2.69
CA THR A 37 16.07 22.59 -3.37
C THR A 37 15.01 23.15 -2.41
N LEU A 38 14.97 22.67 -1.16
CA LEU A 38 14.08 23.21 -0.12
C LEU A 38 14.43 24.65 0.23
N GLU A 39 15.72 24.96 0.36
CA GLU A 39 16.19 26.32 0.66
C GLU A 39 15.83 27.31 -0.47
N ILE A 40 15.94 26.89 -1.74
CA ILE A 40 15.48 27.66 -2.91
C ILE A 40 13.97 27.93 -2.85
N LEU A 41 13.19 27.00 -2.32
CA LEU A 41 11.75 27.13 -2.12
C LEU A 41 11.39 27.94 -0.85
N GLY A 42 12.38 28.37 -0.07
CA GLY A 42 12.20 29.14 1.17
C GLY A 42 11.87 28.31 2.41
N TYR A 43 12.13 26.99 2.38
CA TYR A 43 11.88 26.08 3.49
C TYR A 43 13.19 25.55 4.09
N THR A 44 13.30 25.60 5.42
CA THR A 44 14.43 25.01 6.16
C THR A 44 14.20 23.50 6.35
N ALA A 45 15.19 22.67 6.02
CA ALA A 45 15.12 21.22 6.24
C ALA A 45 15.26 20.88 7.75
N GLU A 46 14.15 20.54 8.42
CA GLU A 46 14.15 20.22 9.86
C GLU A 46 14.34 18.72 10.17
N LEU A 47 14.15 17.83 9.18
CA LEU A 47 14.20 16.38 9.38
C LEU A 47 15.53 15.78 8.88
N SER A 48 16.26 15.10 9.77
CA SER A 48 17.47 14.34 9.40
C SER A 48 17.11 13.13 8.53
N ARG A 49 17.51 13.17 7.25
CA ARG A 49 17.37 12.03 6.33
C ARG A 49 18.39 10.95 6.66
N ASN A 50 18.00 9.97 7.47
CA ASN A 50 18.86 8.85 7.89
C ASN A 50 18.48 7.48 7.29
N ARG A 51 17.61 7.43 6.28
CA ARG A 51 17.18 6.18 5.64
C ARG A 51 17.64 6.13 4.17
N SER A 52 18.31 5.04 3.79
CA SER A 52 18.69 4.77 2.39
C SER A 52 17.43 4.57 1.53
N THR A 53 17.50 4.92 0.25
CA THR A 53 16.38 4.83 -0.71
C THR A 53 15.78 3.42 -0.77
N TRP A 54 16.61 2.38 -0.75
CA TRP A 54 16.15 0.98 -0.74
C TRP A 54 15.38 0.62 0.52
N ASN A 55 15.80 1.14 1.68
CA ASN A 55 15.09 0.93 2.94
C ASN A 55 13.73 1.62 2.91
N VAL A 56 13.64 2.81 2.31
CA VAL A 56 12.37 3.53 2.14
C VAL A 56 11.44 2.75 1.21
N VAL A 57 11.90 2.32 0.04
CA VAL A 57 11.10 1.53 -0.91
C VAL A 57 10.55 0.25 -0.28
N PHE A 58 11.39 -0.49 0.45
CA PHE A 58 10.97 -1.71 1.13
C PHE A 58 9.94 -1.42 2.23
N MET A 59 10.14 -0.36 3.01
CA MET A 59 9.16 0.07 4.01
C MET A 59 7.83 0.48 3.37
N CYS A 60 7.83 1.22 2.27
CA CYS A 60 6.64 1.62 1.53
C CYS A 60 5.85 0.41 1.01
N PHE A 61 6.55 -0.58 0.42
CA PHE A 61 5.92 -1.79 -0.10
C PHE A 61 5.19 -2.56 1.00
N ILE A 62 5.81 -2.70 2.16
CA ILE A 62 5.22 -3.45 3.26
C ILE A 62 4.10 -2.66 3.93
N LEU A 63 4.28 -1.36 4.15
CA LEU A 63 3.26 -0.48 4.75
C LEU A 63 2.01 -0.36 3.88
N SER A 64 2.11 -0.57 2.57
CA SER A 64 0.93 -0.59 1.68
C SER A 64 -0.03 -1.74 1.97
N SER A 65 0.36 -2.75 2.78
CA SER A 65 -0.47 -3.90 3.21
C SER A 65 -1.36 -4.49 2.11
N VAL A 66 -0.83 -4.58 0.89
CA VAL A 66 -1.55 -5.10 -0.29
C VAL A 66 -2.22 -6.47 -0.06
N PRO A 67 -1.58 -7.45 0.62
CA PRO A 67 -2.21 -8.74 0.85
C PRO A 67 -3.49 -8.67 1.68
N TYR A 68 -3.54 -7.78 2.66
CA TYR A 68 -4.75 -7.52 3.45
C TYR A 68 -5.84 -6.92 2.56
N GLY A 69 -5.45 -5.98 1.69
CA GLY A 69 -6.30 -5.34 0.70
C GLY A 69 -7.03 -6.36 -0.19
N ILE A 70 -6.24 -7.24 -0.82
CA ILE A 70 -6.75 -8.28 -1.72
C ILE A 70 -7.65 -9.28 -0.98
N SER A 71 -7.24 -9.71 0.22
CA SER A 71 -7.94 -10.77 0.96
C SER A 71 -9.33 -10.35 1.43
N THR A 72 -9.47 -9.12 1.94
CA THR A 72 -10.75 -8.63 2.49
C THR A 72 -11.77 -8.22 1.43
N THR A 73 -11.33 -8.00 0.19
CA THR A 73 -12.18 -7.53 -0.92
C THR A 73 -12.26 -8.54 -2.07
N PHE A 74 -11.84 -9.79 -1.84
CA PHE A 74 -11.78 -10.84 -2.86
C PHE A 74 -13.14 -11.18 -3.50
N THR A 75 -14.25 -10.88 -2.82
CA THR A 75 -15.61 -11.11 -3.33
C THR A 75 -15.93 -10.29 -4.59
N TYR A 76 -15.42 -9.06 -4.74
CA TYR A 76 -15.75 -8.20 -5.88
C TYR A 76 -15.27 -8.74 -7.24
N PRO A 77 -14.00 -9.11 -7.42
CA PRO A 77 -13.53 -9.65 -8.71
C PRO A 77 -14.15 -11.02 -9.01
N LEU A 78 -14.39 -11.84 -7.97
CA LEU A 78 -15.09 -13.12 -8.11
C LEU A 78 -16.51 -12.92 -8.66
N ALA A 79 -17.27 -11.99 -8.09
CA ALA A 79 -18.61 -11.66 -8.58
C ALA A 79 -18.60 -10.95 -9.95
N GLY A 80 -17.61 -10.10 -10.20
CA GLY A 80 -17.50 -9.31 -11.43
C GLY A 80 -17.07 -10.11 -12.66
N GLY A 81 -16.36 -11.22 -12.49
CA GLY A 81 -15.91 -12.02 -13.64
C GLY A 81 -15.07 -13.23 -13.31
N GLY A 82 -15.11 -13.71 -12.06
CA GLY A 82 -14.36 -14.88 -11.64
C GLY A 82 -12.83 -14.73 -11.75
N PRO A 83 -12.11 -15.82 -12.06
CA PRO A 83 -10.64 -15.87 -11.96
C PRO A 83 -9.94 -14.96 -12.98
N ALA A 84 -10.49 -14.83 -14.19
CA ALA A 84 -9.92 -13.95 -15.22
C ALA A 84 -9.91 -12.49 -14.76
N ASN A 85 -10.95 -12.05 -14.05
CA ASN A 85 -11.05 -10.70 -13.53
C ASN A 85 -10.08 -10.44 -12.37
N VAL A 86 -9.87 -11.43 -11.49
CA VAL A 86 -8.86 -11.35 -10.41
C VAL A 86 -7.47 -11.07 -10.98
N ILE A 87 -7.08 -11.79 -12.04
CA ILE A 87 -5.72 -11.69 -12.60
C ILE A 87 -5.59 -10.48 -13.54
N TRP A 88 -6.43 -10.40 -14.57
CA TRP A 88 -6.31 -9.35 -15.58
C TRP A 88 -6.75 -8.00 -15.03
N GLY A 89 -7.74 -7.97 -14.13
CA GLY A 89 -8.14 -6.75 -13.45
C GLY A 89 -7.02 -6.20 -12.55
N TRP A 90 -6.32 -7.08 -11.83
CA TRP A 90 -5.15 -6.70 -11.04
C TRP A 90 -4.04 -6.10 -11.91
N ILE A 91 -3.65 -6.79 -12.99
CA ILE A 91 -2.60 -6.31 -13.91
C ILE A 91 -2.99 -4.97 -14.54
N ALA A 92 -4.22 -4.83 -15.02
CA ALA A 92 -4.69 -3.61 -15.65
C ALA A 92 -4.62 -2.40 -14.69
N VAL A 93 -5.08 -2.56 -13.45
CA VAL A 93 -5.03 -1.50 -12.44
C VAL A 93 -3.59 -1.19 -12.03
N CYS A 94 -2.74 -2.22 -11.88
CA CYS A 94 -1.31 -2.02 -11.59
C CYS A 94 -0.61 -1.19 -12.67
N LEU A 95 -0.91 -1.40 -13.95
CA LEU A 95 -0.33 -0.60 -15.03
C LEU A 95 -0.77 0.86 -14.96
N ILE A 96 -2.07 1.11 -14.70
CA ILE A 96 -2.60 2.48 -14.58
C ILE A 96 -1.99 3.19 -13.37
N ILE A 97 -1.93 2.55 -12.20
CA ILE A 97 -1.38 3.18 -11.00
C ILE A 97 0.12 3.43 -11.12
N LEU A 98 0.86 2.61 -11.86
CA LEU A 98 2.28 2.86 -12.15
C LEU A 98 2.47 4.14 -12.98
N CYS A 99 1.62 4.37 -13.98
CA CYS A 99 1.65 5.62 -14.76
C CYS A 99 1.34 6.84 -13.87
N VAL A 100 0.33 6.74 -13.00
CA VAL A 100 -0.02 7.81 -12.05
C VAL A 100 1.12 8.06 -11.06
N ALA A 101 1.70 7.01 -10.50
CA ALA A 101 2.83 7.08 -9.57
C ALA A 101 4.06 7.73 -10.21
N ALA A 102 4.39 7.37 -11.46
CA ALA A 102 5.50 7.96 -12.19
C ALA A 102 5.31 9.45 -12.44
N SER A 103 4.09 9.86 -12.84
CA SER A 103 3.76 11.28 -13.04
C SER A 103 3.82 12.08 -11.73
N LEU A 104 3.31 11.52 -10.63
CA LEU A 104 3.37 12.18 -9.33
C LEU A 104 4.82 12.26 -8.80
N ALA A 105 5.63 11.23 -9.03
CA ALA A 105 7.04 11.21 -8.64
C ALA A 105 7.86 12.30 -9.35
N GLU A 106 7.57 12.58 -10.62
CA GLU A 106 8.21 13.69 -11.35
C GLU A 106 7.89 15.04 -10.67
N ILE A 107 6.62 15.27 -10.32
CA ILE A 107 6.18 16.50 -9.65
C ILE A 107 6.78 16.62 -8.24
N THR A 108 6.75 15.56 -7.44
CA THR A 108 7.28 15.57 -6.06
C THR A 108 8.80 15.73 -6.02
N SER A 109 9.52 15.29 -7.06
CA SER A 109 10.97 15.49 -7.17
C SER A 109 11.37 16.97 -7.34
N VAL A 110 10.52 17.76 -8.01
CA VAL A 110 10.74 19.20 -8.22
C VAL A 110 10.24 20.01 -7.03
N PHE A 111 9.14 19.60 -6.40
CA PHE A 111 8.51 20.30 -5.28
C PHE A 111 8.45 19.44 -4.01
N PRO A 112 9.61 19.11 -3.38
CA PRO A 112 9.68 18.21 -2.23
C PRO A 112 9.26 18.91 -0.92
N THR A 113 8.11 19.57 -0.91
CA THR A 113 7.61 20.35 0.23
C THR A 113 6.68 19.52 1.12
N ALA A 114 6.62 19.84 2.41
CA ALA A 114 5.72 19.19 3.37
C ALA A 114 4.21 19.40 3.08
N GLY A 115 3.87 20.29 2.13
CA GLY A 115 2.48 20.56 1.72
C GLY A 115 1.89 19.53 0.75
N GLY A 116 2.69 18.56 0.27
CA GLY A 116 2.25 17.46 -0.58
C GLY A 116 1.47 17.90 -1.83
N VAL A 117 0.49 17.09 -2.23
CA VAL A 117 -0.35 17.31 -3.43
C VAL A 117 -1.11 18.63 -3.44
N TYR A 118 -1.45 19.19 -2.27
CA TYR A 118 -2.10 20.49 -2.16
C TYR A 118 -1.18 21.63 -2.65
N TYR A 119 0.06 21.64 -2.17
CA TYR A 119 1.04 22.66 -2.55
C TYR A 119 1.45 22.50 -4.02
N GLN A 120 1.66 21.25 -4.46
CA GLN A 120 1.96 20.95 -5.86
C GLN A 120 0.86 21.47 -6.79
N THR A 121 -0.41 21.28 -6.41
CA THR A 121 -1.55 21.82 -7.15
C THR A 121 -1.53 23.34 -7.18
N PHE A 122 -1.20 24.01 -6.08
CA PHE A 122 -1.11 25.48 -6.02
C PHE A 122 -0.04 26.05 -6.97
N VAL A 123 1.13 25.40 -7.04
CA VAL A 123 2.26 25.88 -7.86
C VAL A 123 2.04 25.61 -9.35
N LEU A 124 1.43 24.46 -9.70
CA LEU A 124 1.18 24.08 -11.09
C LEU A 124 -0.06 24.76 -11.69
N SER A 125 -1.00 25.21 -10.85
CA SER A 125 -2.24 25.82 -11.33
C SER A 125 -2.03 27.25 -11.82
N PRO A 126 -2.81 27.70 -12.83
CA PRO A 126 -2.77 29.08 -13.30
C PRO A 126 -3.02 30.12 -12.18
N PRO A 127 -2.40 31.31 -12.22
CA PRO A 127 -2.48 32.30 -11.13
C PRO A 127 -3.89 32.73 -10.74
N TRP A 128 -4.83 32.69 -11.69
CA TRP A 128 -6.22 33.10 -11.50
C TRP A 128 -7.07 32.07 -10.73
N CYS A 129 -6.67 30.81 -10.69
CA CYS A 129 -7.45 29.73 -10.05
C CYS A 129 -6.67 28.88 -9.04
N ARG A 130 -5.36 29.10 -8.88
CA ARG A 130 -4.50 28.30 -7.99
C ARG A 130 -5.04 28.11 -6.56
N HIS A 131 -5.66 29.13 -5.97
CA HIS A 131 -6.22 29.02 -4.62
C HIS A 131 -7.43 28.07 -4.57
N ILE A 132 -8.29 28.12 -5.61
CA ILE A 132 -9.49 27.30 -5.69
C ILE A 132 -9.11 25.84 -5.95
N PHE A 133 -8.24 25.58 -6.93
CA PHE A 133 -7.79 24.23 -7.24
C PHE A 133 -7.03 23.59 -6.07
N ALA A 134 -6.15 24.35 -5.41
CA ALA A 134 -5.47 23.86 -4.21
C ALA A 134 -6.49 23.56 -3.11
N TRP A 135 -7.44 24.46 -2.83
CA TRP A 135 -8.48 24.22 -1.82
C TRP A 135 -9.31 22.97 -2.09
N ILE A 136 -9.76 22.76 -3.34
CA ILE A 136 -10.50 21.56 -3.74
C ILE A 136 -9.62 20.31 -3.57
N CYS A 137 -8.37 20.35 -4.03
CA CYS A 137 -7.43 19.24 -3.90
C CYS A 137 -7.18 18.87 -2.43
N GLY A 138 -6.95 19.88 -1.56
CA GLY A 138 -6.73 19.67 -0.13
C GLY A 138 -7.93 19.04 0.58
N TRP A 139 -9.14 19.51 0.27
CA TRP A 139 -10.36 18.89 0.81
C TRP A 139 -10.58 17.49 0.27
N ALA A 140 -10.45 17.27 -1.04
CA ALA A 140 -10.59 15.94 -1.64
C ALA A 140 -9.59 14.94 -1.04
N TYR A 141 -8.34 15.37 -0.84
CA TYR A 141 -7.32 14.56 -0.17
C TYR A 141 -7.70 14.24 1.28
N THR A 142 -8.13 15.25 2.05
CA THR A 142 -8.55 15.07 3.45
C THR A 142 -9.74 14.11 3.56
N THR A 143 -10.77 14.29 2.74
CA THR A 143 -11.95 13.40 2.73
C THR A 143 -11.58 12.00 2.28
N GLY A 144 -10.69 11.87 1.28
CA GLY A 144 -10.17 10.58 0.84
C GLY A 144 -9.45 9.84 1.96
N GLN A 145 -8.61 10.54 2.73
CA GLN A 145 -7.88 9.97 3.87
C GLN A 145 -8.80 9.51 5.01
N ILE A 146 -9.85 10.28 5.31
CA ILE A 146 -10.87 9.87 6.27
C ILE A 146 -11.61 8.63 5.77
N MET A 147 -12.02 8.63 4.49
CA MET A 147 -12.78 7.53 3.89
C MET A 147 -11.98 6.23 3.85
N ILE A 148 -10.70 6.27 3.45
CA ILE A 148 -9.87 5.07 3.37
C ILE A 148 -9.62 4.49 4.77
N THR A 149 -9.42 5.34 5.78
CA THR A 149 -9.21 4.89 7.17
C THR A 149 -10.47 4.20 7.71
N LEU A 150 -11.65 4.81 7.52
CA LEU A 150 -12.92 4.19 7.91
C LEU A 150 -13.17 2.89 7.12
N SER A 151 -12.82 2.85 5.84
CA SER A 151 -12.94 1.67 4.99
C SER A 151 -12.10 0.50 5.50
N VAL A 152 -10.83 0.74 5.87
CA VAL A 152 -9.94 -0.29 6.44
C VAL A 152 -10.43 -0.76 7.81
N ASN A 153 -10.91 0.13 8.67
CA ASN A 153 -11.49 -0.25 9.96
C ASN A 153 -12.75 -1.10 9.77
N PHE A 154 -13.57 -0.77 8.77
CA PHE A 154 -14.77 -1.55 8.43
C PHE A 154 -14.41 -2.93 7.89
N ALA A 155 -13.43 -3.03 6.97
CA ALA A 155 -12.91 -4.30 6.49
C ALA A 155 -12.35 -5.16 7.64
N THR A 156 -11.65 -4.54 8.59
CA THR A 156 -11.14 -5.22 9.80
C THR A 156 -12.27 -5.74 10.67
N THR A 157 -13.35 -4.96 10.80
CA THR A 157 -14.56 -5.37 11.53
C THR A 157 -15.20 -6.60 10.88
N GLN A 158 -15.37 -6.59 9.55
CA GLN A 158 -15.91 -7.73 8.81
C GLN A 158 -15.02 -8.96 8.98
N PHE A 159 -13.70 -8.78 8.87
CA PHE A 159 -12.72 -9.84 9.06
C PHE A 159 -12.78 -10.44 10.48
N PHE A 160 -12.91 -9.60 11.50
CA PHE A 160 -13.05 -10.03 12.89
C PHE A 160 -14.33 -10.84 13.11
N ILE A 161 -15.46 -10.37 12.59
CA ILE A 161 -16.74 -11.09 12.66
C ILE A 161 -16.68 -12.41 11.91
N ALA A 162 -16.09 -12.43 10.71
CA ALA A 162 -15.88 -13.65 9.94
C ALA A 162 -15.01 -14.66 10.70
N SER A 163 -13.96 -14.19 11.40
CA SER A 163 -13.11 -15.03 12.24
C SER A 163 -13.85 -15.63 13.43
N LEU A 164 -14.79 -14.89 14.03
CA LEU A 164 -15.66 -15.42 15.09
C LEU A 164 -16.63 -16.49 14.56
N ASN A 165 -17.11 -16.34 13.34
CA ASN A 165 -18.02 -17.32 12.72
C ASN A 165 -17.35 -18.67 12.40
N VAL A 166 -16.02 -18.73 12.32
CA VAL A 166 -15.28 -20.00 12.21
C VAL A 166 -15.54 -20.91 13.42
N PHE A 167 -15.78 -20.34 14.59
CA PHE A 167 -16.16 -21.09 15.78
C PHE A 167 -17.67 -21.34 15.75
N GLU A 168 -18.13 -22.31 14.97
CA GLU A 168 -19.56 -22.59 14.82
C GLU A 168 -20.19 -23.21 16.09
N LYS A 169 -21.45 -22.86 16.39
CA LYS A 169 -22.25 -23.55 17.45
C LYS A 169 -22.94 -24.80 16.93
N SER A 170 -23.27 -24.82 15.63
CA SER A 170 -23.84 -25.95 14.88
C SER A 170 -23.43 -25.82 13.41
N PRO A 171 -23.42 -26.90 12.61
CA PRO A 171 -22.93 -26.87 11.23
C PRO A 171 -23.59 -25.75 10.41
N GLY A 172 -22.80 -24.80 9.93
CA GLY A 172 -23.25 -23.67 9.11
C GLY A 172 -23.94 -22.53 9.85
N VAL A 173 -23.99 -22.54 11.19
CA VAL A 173 -24.49 -21.43 12.01
C VAL A 173 -23.35 -20.88 12.86
N GLY A 174 -22.80 -19.77 12.39
CA GLY A 174 -21.78 -19.01 13.12
C GLY A 174 -22.32 -18.40 14.40
N ILE A 175 -21.44 -18.13 15.37
CA ILE A 175 -21.83 -17.49 16.65
C ILE A 175 -22.53 -16.14 16.44
N THR A 176 -22.27 -15.46 15.32
CA THR A 176 -22.78 -14.11 15.05
C THR A 176 -23.99 -14.08 14.11
N ASP A 177 -24.66 -15.20 13.85
CA ASP A 177 -25.80 -15.27 12.91
C ASP A 177 -26.99 -14.34 13.30
N HIS A 178 -27.14 -14.05 14.60
CA HIS A 178 -28.14 -13.09 15.10
C HIS A 178 -27.67 -11.63 15.09
N PHE A 179 -26.47 -11.32 14.58
CA PHE A 179 -25.95 -9.96 14.59
C PHE A 179 -26.68 -9.10 13.57
N GLN A 180 -27.50 -8.20 14.08
CA GLN A 180 -28.05 -7.11 13.29
C GLN A 180 -26.98 -6.05 12.97
N ALA A 181 -27.25 -5.22 11.96
CA ALA A 181 -26.32 -4.17 11.48
C ALA A 181 -25.80 -3.24 12.58
N TYR A 182 -26.57 -2.98 13.64
CA TYR A 182 -26.12 -2.16 14.76
C TYR A 182 -24.97 -2.81 15.57
N HIS A 183 -24.95 -4.13 15.71
CA HIS A 183 -23.84 -4.82 16.40
C HIS A 183 -22.54 -4.67 15.62
N VAL A 184 -22.62 -4.84 14.30
CA VAL A 184 -21.49 -4.62 13.39
C VAL A 184 -20.98 -3.19 13.51
N PHE A 185 -21.89 -2.21 13.54
CA PHE A 185 -21.53 -0.81 13.72
C PHE A 185 -20.86 -0.52 15.07
N LEU A 186 -21.33 -1.12 16.17
CA LEU A 186 -20.72 -0.94 17.49
C LEU A 186 -19.31 -1.53 17.57
N ILE A 187 -19.08 -2.71 16.96
CA ILE A 187 -17.74 -3.31 16.87
C ILE A 187 -16.84 -2.43 16.00
N PHE A 188 -17.35 -1.95 14.87
CA PHE A 188 -16.64 -1.02 14.00
C PHE A 188 -16.24 0.27 14.72
N LEU A 189 -17.15 0.85 15.50
CA LEU A 189 -16.87 2.03 16.31
C LEU A 189 -15.80 1.74 17.36
N ALA A 190 -15.89 0.60 18.06
CA ALA A 190 -14.90 0.19 19.04
C ALA A 190 -13.51 -0.01 18.42
N ILE A 191 -13.41 -0.73 17.29
CA ILE A 191 -12.15 -0.92 16.55
C ILE A 191 -11.59 0.43 16.11
N THR A 192 -12.43 1.30 15.55
CA THR A 192 -12.01 2.65 15.13
C THR A 192 -11.45 3.45 16.31
N LEU A 193 -12.13 3.49 17.45
CA LEU A 193 -11.65 4.20 18.62
C LEU A 193 -10.31 3.66 19.12
N VAL A 194 -10.14 2.34 19.16
CA VAL A 194 -8.87 1.71 19.57
C VAL A 194 -7.75 2.03 18.59
N CYS A 195 -7.98 1.87 17.29
CA CYS A 195 -7.00 2.14 16.23
C CYS A 195 -6.54 3.60 16.25
N HIS A 196 -7.43 4.55 16.55
CA HIS A 196 -7.07 5.98 16.64
C HIS A 196 -6.43 6.35 17.99
N ALA A 197 -6.78 5.66 19.09
CA ALA A 197 -6.18 5.89 20.39
C ALA A 197 -4.70 5.52 20.43
N ILE A 198 -4.27 4.51 19.67
CA ILE A 198 -2.88 4.05 19.63
C ILE A 198 -1.92 5.14 19.13
N PRO A 199 -2.11 5.77 17.95
CA PRO A 199 -1.28 6.91 17.54
C PRO A 199 -1.42 8.12 18.47
N ALA A 200 -2.62 8.39 18.99
CA ALA A 200 -2.88 9.55 19.83
C ALA A 200 -2.17 9.50 21.19
N LEU A 201 -2.10 8.33 21.83
CA LEU A 201 -1.56 8.15 23.18
C LEU A 201 -0.18 7.46 23.19
N GLY A 202 0.13 6.71 22.14
CA GLY A 202 1.22 5.73 22.09
C GLY A 202 2.20 5.94 20.94
N ASN A 203 2.40 7.17 20.46
CA ASN A 203 3.27 7.47 19.31
C ASN A 203 4.70 6.88 19.44
N LYS A 204 5.23 6.78 20.67
CA LYS A 204 6.55 6.16 20.92
C LYS A 204 6.61 4.68 20.54
N TRP A 205 5.49 3.96 20.62
CA TRP A 205 5.38 2.52 20.33
C TRP A 205 5.01 2.24 18.88
N LEU A 206 4.58 3.26 18.13
CA LEU A 206 4.14 3.14 16.75
C LEU A 206 5.20 2.47 15.85
N PRO A 207 6.50 2.83 15.92
CA PRO A 207 7.51 2.18 15.08
C PRO A 207 7.67 0.68 15.36
N LEU A 208 7.49 0.25 16.62
CA LEU A 208 7.56 -1.17 16.98
C LEU A 208 6.33 -1.94 16.48
N LEU A 209 5.15 -1.33 16.59
CA LEU A 209 3.90 -1.91 16.07
C LEU A 209 3.94 -2.05 14.55
N GLU A 210 4.46 -1.05 13.85
CA GLU A 210 4.68 -1.11 12.40
C GLU A 210 5.58 -2.30 12.06
N GLN A 211 6.76 -2.41 12.69
CA GLN A 211 7.69 -3.50 12.44
C GLN A 211 7.09 -4.89 12.75
N PHE A 212 6.27 -5.00 13.79
CA PHE A 212 5.54 -6.23 14.08
C PHE A 212 4.50 -6.56 13.01
N ALA A 213 3.73 -5.57 12.56
CA ALA A 213 2.72 -5.74 11.52
C ALA A 213 3.34 -6.18 10.18
N ILE A 214 4.52 -5.67 9.85
CA ILE A 214 5.34 -6.12 8.72
C ILE A 214 5.57 -7.64 8.79
N PHE A 215 6.14 -8.10 9.91
CA PHE A 215 6.46 -9.51 10.10
C PHE A 215 5.21 -10.39 10.06
N TRP A 216 4.15 -9.96 10.75
CA TRP A 216 2.88 -10.68 10.79
C TRP A 216 2.22 -10.81 9.42
N THR A 217 2.29 -9.75 8.59
CA THR A 217 1.74 -9.77 7.22
C THR A 217 2.46 -10.80 6.36
N ILE A 218 3.80 -10.83 6.40
CA ILE A 218 4.59 -11.81 5.64
C ILE A 218 4.28 -13.24 6.11
N ALA A 219 4.24 -13.46 7.42
CA ALA A 219 3.88 -14.75 8.00
C ALA A 219 2.47 -15.21 7.57
N GLY A 220 1.50 -14.28 7.58
CA GLY A 220 0.12 -14.53 7.13
C GLY A 220 0.04 -14.91 5.66
N VAL A 221 0.76 -14.22 4.77
CA VAL A 221 0.81 -14.57 3.33
C VAL A 221 1.38 -15.97 3.15
N ILE A 222 2.49 -16.30 3.82
CA ILE A 222 3.09 -17.64 3.73
C ILE A 222 2.10 -18.69 4.24
N ALA A 223 1.43 -18.44 5.37
CA ALA A 223 0.44 -19.35 5.91
C ALA A 223 -0.72 -19.59 4.94
N ILE A 224 -1.27 -18.54 4.32
CA ILE A 224 -2.34 -18.64 3.32
C ILE A 224 -1.89 -19.50 2.13
N VAL A 225 -0.70 -19.24 1.58
CA VAL A 225 -0.15 -19.99 0.46
C VAL A 225 0.02 -21.47 0.81
N VAL A 226 0.60 -21.79 1.97
CA VAL A 226 0.79 -23.17 2.41
C VAL A 226 -0.55 -23.87 2.63
N CYS A 227 -1.52 -23.23 3.29
CA CYS A 227 -2.85 -23.79 3.52
C CYS A 227 -3.56 -24.11 2.20
N ILE A 228 -3.55 -23.18 1.23
CA ILE A 228 -4.14 -23.40 -0.10
C ILE A 228 -3.44 -24.55 -0.81
N LEU A 229 -2.11 -24.62 -0.79
CA LEU A 229 -1.36 -25.70 -1.45
C LEU A 229 -1.63 -27.08 -0.84
N VAL A 230 -1.85 -27.15 0.48
CA VAL A 230 -2.19 -28.40 1.18
C VAL A 230 -3.63 -28.83 0.87
N LEU A 231 -4.59 -27.90 0.87
CA LEU A 231 -6.01 -28.18 0.56
C LEU A 231 -6.24 -28.49 -0.92
N ALA A 232 -5.45 -27.88 -1.83
CA ALA A 232 -5.51 -28.13 -3.27
C ALA A 232 -5.08 -29.54 -3.70
N LYS A 233 -4.81 -30.45 -2.75
CA LYS A 233 -4.63 -31.88 -3.03
C LYS A 233 -5.89 -32.53 -3.62
N GLU A 234 -7.07 -31.96 -3.38
CA GLU A 234 -8.36 -32.42 -3.92
C GLU A 234 -8.59 -32.06 -5.41
N GLY A 235 -7.68 -31.32 -6.04
CA GLY A 235 -7.75 -30.94 -7.46
C GLY A 235 -7.34 -29.50 -7.71
N ARG A 236 -6.79 -29.22 -8.91
CA ARG A 236 -6.42 -27.87 -9.35
C ARG A 236 -7.18 -27.52 -10.62
N HIS A 237 -7.66 -26.29 -10.72
CA HIS A 237 -8.20 -25.77 -11.97
C HIS A 237 -7.11 -25.72 -13.05
N SER A 238 -7.50 -25.95 -14.31
CA SER A 238 -6.58 -25.83 -15.44
C SER A 238 -6.11 -24.39 -15.61
N ALA A 239 -4.91 -24.20 -16.17
CA ALA A 239 -4.40 -22.85 -16.47
C ALA A 239 -5.34 -22.08 -17.40
N ASP A 240 -5.93 -22.77 -18.38
CA ASP A 240 -6.94 -22.17 -19.26
C ASP A 240 -8.12 -21.60 -18.45
N TRP A 241 -8.72 -22.39 -17.55
CA TRP A 241 -9.81 -21.91 -16.71
C TRP A 241 -9.39 -20.70 -15.86
N VAL A 242 -8.19 -20.69 -15.31
CA VAL A 242 -7.71 -19.58 -14.47
C VAL A 242 -7.53 -18.28 -15.27
N PHE A 243 -7.04 -18.35 -16.51
CA PHE A 243 -6.74 -17.16 -17.30
C PHE A 243 -7.86 -16.72 -18.25
N THR A 244 -8.77 -17.61 -18.64
CA THR A 244 -9.80 -17.35 -19.67
C THR A 244 -11.23 -17.43 -19.17
N ASN A 245 -11.50 -18.11 -18.04
CA ASN A 245 -12.87 -18.24 -17.55
C ASN A 245 -13.38 -16.91 -16.97
N PHE A 246 -14.35 -16.32 -17.68
CA PHE A 246 -15.03 -15.11 -17.27
C PHE A 246 -16.51 -15.41 -17.03
N GLU A 247 -16.92 -15.33 -15.77
CA GLU A 247 -18.29 -15.67 -15.34
C GLU A 247 -18.86 -14.51 -14.50
N PRO A 248 -19.61 -13.57 -15.10
CA PRO A 248 -20.14 -12.41 -14.40
C PRO A 248 -21.38 -12.79 -13.59
N GLN A 249 -21.22 -12.85 -12.27
CA GLN A 249 -22.29 -13.16 -11.31
C GLN A 249 -22.90 -11.90 -10.66
N ALA A 250 -22.36 -10.73 -10.98
CA ALA A 250 -22.78 -9.44 -10.40
C ALA A 250 -24.13 -8.90 -10.92
N GLY A 251 -24.75 -9.56 -11.92
CA GLY A 251 -26.03 -9.13 -12.50
C GLY A 251 -25.92 -7.98 -13.51
N TRP A 252 -24.71 -7.54 -13.86
CA TRP A 252 -24.44 -6.49 -14.85
C TRP A 252 -24.00 -7.07 -16.20
N PRO A 253 -24.11 -6.29 -17.30
CA PRO A 253 -23.50 -6.66 -18.57
C PRO A 253 -22.00 -6.96 -18.42
N ALA A 254 -21.48 -7.92 -19.17
CA ALA A 254 -20.12 -8.45 -19.02
C ALA A 254 -19.04 -7.37 -18.86
N GLY A 255 -19.04 -6.33 -19.72
CA GLY A 255 -18.07 -5.24 -19.63
C GLY A 255 -18.17 -4.44 -18.33
N TRP A 256 -19.38 -4.18 -17.83
CA TRP A 256 -19.57 -3.45 -16.58
C TRP A 256 -19.25 -4.32 -15.35
N SER A 257 -19.58 -5.62 -15.41
CA SER A 257 -19.20 -6.59 -14.37
C SER A 257 -17.67 -6.67 -14.21
N PHE A 258 -16.91 -6.61 -15.31
CA PHE A 258 -15.46 -6.49 -15.26
C PHE A 258 -15.02 -5.22 -14.51
N CYS A 259 -15.56 -4.05 -14.87
CA CYS A 259 -15.28 -2.78 -14.18
C CYS A 259 -15.58 -2.81 -12.69
N VAL A 260 -16.68 -3.46 -12.27
CA VAL A 260 -17.02 -3.61 -10.84
C VAL A 260 -15.99 -4.47 -10.11
N GLY A 261 -15.44 -5.50 -10.75
CA GLY A 261 -14.40 -6.31 -10.11
C GLY A 261 -13.04 -5.61 -9.99
N LEU A 262 -12.76 -4.57 -10.79
CA LEU A 262 -11.56 -3.74 -10.66
C LEU A 262 -11.50 -2.99 -9.32
N LEU A 263 -12.63 -2.87 -8.61
CA LEU A 263 -12.70 -2.22 -7.30
C LEU A 263 -11.71 -2.80 -6.29
N GLN A 264 -11.54 -4.13 -6.27
CA GLN A 264 -10.59 -4.80 -5.37
C GLN A 264 -9.14 -4.37 -5.63
N ALA A 265 -8.73 -4.34 -6.89
CA ALA A 265 -7.37 -3.92 -7.24
C ALA A 265 -7.18 -2.43 -6.95
N SER A 266 -8.16 -1.59 -7.31
CA SER A 266 -8.08 -0.14 -7.07
C SER A 266 -7.96 0.20 -5.57
N TRP A 267 -8.74 -0.46 -4.72
CA TRP A 267 -8.71 -0.26 -3.27
C TRP A 267 -7.40 -0.74 -2.65
N ALA A 268 -6.87 -1.88 -3.09
CA ALA A 268 -5.59 -2.38 -2.59
C ALA A 268 -4.40 -1.48 -3.01
N THR A 269 -4.47 -0.83 -4.17
CA THR A 269 -3.40 0.05 -4.68
C THR A 269 -3.52 1.51 -4.24
N SER A 270 -4.66 1.94 -3.67
CA SER A 270 -4.87 3.35 -3.33
C SER A 270 -3.89 3.85 -2.25
N ALA A 271 -3.45 2.97 -1.35
CA ALA A 271 -2.45 3.29 -0.33
C ALA A 271 -1.10 3.69 -0.93
N THR A 272 -0.72 3.12 -2.08
CA THR A 272 0.53 3.45 -2.76
C THR A 272 0.55 4.92 -3.21
N GLY A 273 -0.58 5.46 -3.68
CA GLY A 273 -0.68 6.88 -4.03
C GLY A 273 -0.46 7.82 -2.84
N MET A 274 -0.90 7.41 -1.64
CA MET A 274 -0.75 8.20 -0.41
C MET A 274 0.68 8.20 0.14
N ILE A 275 1.46 7.17 -0.18
CA ILE A 275 2.85 7.06 0.26
C ILE A 275 3.77 7.92 -0.62
N ILE A 276 3.38 8.14 -1.88
CA ILE A 276 4.17 8.88 -2.87
C ILE A 276 3.94 10.40 -2.78
N SER A 277 2.78 10.83 -2.28
CA SER A 277 2.39 12.24 -2.08
C SER A 277 3.03 12.88 -0.87
#